data_AF-A0A3B8YYZ9-F1
#
_entry.id   AF-A0A3B8YYZ9-F1
#
_cell.length_a   1.000
_cell.length_b   1.000
_cell.length_c   1.000
_cell.angle_alpha   90.00
_cell.angle_beta   90.00
_cell.angle_gamma   90.00
#
_symmetry.space_group_name_H-M   'P 1'
#
loop_
_entity.id
_entity.type
_entity.pdbx_description
1 polymer ?
#
loop_
_entity_poly.entity_id
_entity_poly.type
_entity_poly.pdbx_seq_one_letter_code
_entity_poly.pdbx_strand_id
1 'polypeptide(L)' 'MTEAEKKSSAPAEQNSARISMDLAMQSLPLPLFGIDKEGRVAFMNRAAVETFGWKQSELVGRDAVTALA' A
#
# COMPACT_ATOMS: atom_id res chain seq x y z
N MET A 1 -12.78 -39.67 2.77
CA MET A 1 -11.55 -38.94 2.38
C MET A 1 -11.83 -38.27 1.04
N THR A 2 -12.03 -36.95 1.03
CA THR A 2 -11.93 -36.10 -0.16
C THR A 2 -11.26 -34.80 0.25
N GLU A 3 -9.97 -34.67 -0.07
CA GLU A 3 -9.07 -33.54 0.23
C GLU A 3 -9.37 -32.26 -0.60
N ALA A 4 -10.57 -32.09 -1.13
CA ALA A 4 -10.86 -31.07 -2.14
C ALA A 4 -11.49 -29.77 -1.64
N GLU A 5 -11.91 -29.66 -0.37
CA GLU A 5 -12.65 -28.46 0.10
C GLU A 5 -11.78 -27.34 0.70
N LYS A 6 -10.48 -27.55 0.94
CA LYS A 6 -9.66 -26.59 1.73
C LYS A 6 -8.99 -25.47 0.93
N LYS A 7 -9.19 -25.34 -0.39
CA LYS A 7 -8.39 -24.40 -1.22
C LYS A 7 -9.16 -23.21 -1.82
N SER A 8 -10.48 -23.15 -1.73
CA SER A 8 -11.26 -22.12 -2.45
C SER A 8 -11.71 -20.91 -1.62
N SER A 9 -11.63 -20.93 -0.28
CA SER A 9 -12.11 -19.83 0.57
C SER A 9 -11.06 -18.75 0.89
N ALA A 10 -9.77 -19.10 0.91
CA ALA A 10 -8.67 -18.19 1.26
C ALA A 10 -8.48 -16.95 0.36
N PRO A 11 -8.70 -17.00 -0.98
CA PRO A 11 -8.44 -15.85 -1.85
C PRO A 11 -9.39 -14.67 -1.61
N ALA A 12 -10.66 -14.93 -1.29
CA ALA A 12 -11.69 -13.90 -1.15
C ALA A 12 -11.52 -13.08 0.14
N GLU A 13 -11.29 -13.77 1.27
CA GLU A 13 -11.05 -13.14 2.57
C GLU A 13 -9.74 -12.36 2.59
N GLN A 14 -8.71 -12.86 1.91
CA GLN A 14 -7.43 -12.17 1.83
C GLN A 14 -7.49 -10.95 0.90
N ASN A 15 -8.30 -11.00 -0.16
CA ASN A 15 -8.56 -9.85 -1.01
C ASN A 15 -9.36 -8.77 -0.29
N SER A 16 -10.40 -9.15 0.48
CA SER A 16 -11.18 -8.19 1.26
C SER A 16 -10.33 -7.50 2.32
N ALA A 17 -9.50 -8.25 3.06
CA ALA A 17 -8.58 -7.68 4.04
C ALA A 17 -7.60 -6.67 3.42
N ARG A 18 -7.06 -6.97 2.23
CA ARG A 18 -6.19 -6.04 1.49
C ARG A 18 -6.91 -4.76 1.08
N ILE A 19 -8.13 -4.88 0.55
CA ILE A 19 -8.94 -3.73 0.14
C ILE A 19 -9.29 -2.87 1.36
N SER A 20 -9.68 -3.48 2.48
CA SER A 20 -9.97 -2.77 3.72
C SER A 20 -8.75 -2.01 4.26
N MET A 21 -7.57 -2.63 4.21
CA MET A 21 -6.32 -1.98 4.62
C MET A 21 -5.97 -0.80 3.71
N ASP A 22 -6.06 -0.97 2.39
CA ASP A 22 -5.80 0.11 1.43
C ASP A 22 -6.74 1.30 1.65
N LEU A 23 -8.04 1.02 1.78
CA LEU A 23 -9.04 2.06 2.04
C LEU A 23 -8.76 2.80 3.35
N ALA A 24 -8.41 2.07 4.41
CA ALA A 24 -8.06 2.67 5.69
C ALA A 24 -6.87 3.65 5.53
N MET A 25 -5.78 3.22 4.88
CA MET A 25 -4.60 4.05 4.65
C MET A 25 -4.88 5.28 3.76
N GLN A 26 -5.73 5.12 2.74
CA GLN A 26 -6.17 6.20 1.84
C GLN A 26 -7.13 7.22 2.50
N SER A 27 -7.84 6.80 3.55
CA SER A 27 -8.79 7.63 4.28
C SER A 27 -8.15 8.49 5.38
N LEU A 28 -6.92 8.18 5.78
CA LEU A 28 -6.21 8.95 6.80
C LEU A 28 -5.99 10.40 6.32
N PRO A 29 -6.26 11.42 7.16
CA PRO A 29 -6.11 12.83 6.81
C PRO A 29 -4.65 13.31 6.89
N LEU A 30 -3.71 12.40 7.18
CA LEU A 30 -2.28 12.70 7.30
C LEU A 30 -1.51 12.06 6.13
N PRO A 31 -0.48 12.75 5.61
CA PRO A 31 0.44 12.16 4.64
C PRO A 31 1.06 10.86 5.16
N LEU A 32 0.96 9.80 4.37
CA LEU A 32 1.52 8.49 4.68
C LEU A 32 2.31 7.93 3.51
N PHE A 33 3.53 7.47 3.81
CA PHE A 33 4.40 6.77 2.89
C PHE A 33 4.66 5.36 3.41
N GLY A 34 4.50 4.37 2.54
CA GLY A 34 4.94 3.00 2.82
C GLY A 34 6.33 2.80 2.24
N ILE A 35 7.24 2.23 3.02
CA ILE A 35 8.61 1.92 2.61
C ILE A 35 8.79 0.41 2.52
N ASP A 36 9.43 -0.08 1.45
CA ASP A 36 9.79 -1.49 1.32
C ASP A 36 11.01 -1.86 2.16
N LYS A 37 11.39 -3.14 2.14
CA LYS A 37 12.53 -3.66 2.92
C LYS A 37 13.89 -3.13 2.45
N GLU A 38 13.94 -2.58 1.24
CA GLU A 38 15.16 -2.04 0.62
C GLU A 38 15.22 -0.51 0.76
N GLY A 39 14.34 0.07 1.59
CA GLY A 39 14.34 1.49 1.89
C GLY A 39 13.71 2.35 0.79
N ARG A 40 12.99 1.76 -0.17
CA ARG A 40 12.34 2.52 -1.24
C ARG A 40 10.88 2.80 -0.95
N VAL A 41 10.38 3.90 -1.49
CA VAL A 41 8.95 4.21 -1.43
C VAL A 41 8.17 3.13 -2.17
N ALA A 42 7.27 2.45 -1.47
CA ALA A 42 6.38 1.42 -1.99
C ALA A 42 4.95 1.93 -2.17
N PHE A 43 4.57 2.96 -1.41
CA PHE A 43 3.20 3.48 -1.37
C PHE A 43 3.19 4.95 -0.94
N MET A 44 2.20 5.69 -1.43
CA MET A 44 1.87 7.04 -0.97
C MET A 44 0.35 7.21 -0.95
N ASN A 45 -0.21 7.62 0.19
CA ASN A 45 -1.66 7.82 0.29
C ASN A 45 -2.10 9.13 -0.39
N ARG A 46 -3.41 9.28 -0.58
CA ARG A 46 -4.01 10.49 -1.14
C ARG A 46 -3.59 11.77 -0.41
N ALA A 47 -3.58 11.77 0.92
CA ALA A 47 -3.21 12.95 1.69
C ALA A 47 -1.75 13.39 1.42
N ALA A 48 -0.84 12.46 1.18
CA ALA A 48 0.54 12.77 0.80
C ALA A 48 0.63 13.35 -0.62
N VAL A 49 -0.12 12.83 -1.59
CA VAL A 49 -0.23 13.43 -2.94
C VAL A 49 -0.73 14.88 -2.84
N GLU A 50 -1.78 15.11 -2.05
CA GLU A 50 -2.39 16.44 -1.88
C GLU A 50 -1.46 17.42 -1.16
N THR A 51 -0.72 16.95 -0.16
CA THR A 51 0.16 17.80 0.66
C THR A 51 1.45 18.17 -0.07
N PHE A 52 2.07 17.24 -0.78
CA PHE A 52 3.38 17.46 -1.42
C PHE A 52 3.26 17.76 -2.93
N GLY A 53 2.13 17.44 -3.56
CA GLY A 53 1.90 17.65 -4.99
C GLY A 53 2.61 16.65 -5.91
N TRP A 54 3.34 15.69 -5.35
CA TRP A 54 4.03 14.64 -6.11
C TRP A 54 3.06 13.54 -6.54
N LYS A 55 3.27 12.98 -7.73
CA LYS A 55 2.58 11.78 -8.19
C LYS A 55 3.28 10.53 -7.64
N GLN A 56 2.52 9.47 -7.40
CA GLN A 56 3.08 8.18 -7.01
C GLN A 56 4.17 7.70 -7.98
N SER A 57 3.99 7.90 -9.28
CA SER A 57 4.98 7.52 -10.31
C SER A 57 6.32 8.22 -10.18
N GLU A 58 6.42 9.32 -9.44
CA GLU A 58 7.66 10.10 -9.27
C GLU A 58 8.49 9.63 -8.08
N LEU A 59 7.90 8.86 -7.17
CA LEU A 59 8.51 8.44 -5.91
C LEU A 59 8.58 6.93 -5.73
N VAL A 60 7.55 6.20 -6.17
CA VAL A 60 7.50 4.74 -6.00
C VAL A 60 8.72 4.10 -6.68
N GLY A 61 9.42 3.25 -5.94
CA GLY A 61 10.67 2.61 -6.38
C GLY A 61 11.92 3.48 -6.23
N ARG A 62 11.84 4.68 -5.66
CA ARG A 62 13.01 5.51 -5.34
C ARG A 62 13.39 5.36 -3.88
N ASP A 63 14.68 5.57 -3.59
CA ASP A 63 15.20 5.61 -2.24
C ASP A 63 14.45 6.66 -1.40
N ALA A 64 13.88 6.25 -0.26
CA ALA A 64 12.99 7.10 0.52
C ALA A 64 13.72 8.28 1.16
N VAL A 65 14.97 8.08 1.59
CA VAL A 65 15.78 9.13 2.21
C VAL A 65 16.08 10.22 1.20
N THR A 66 16.48 9.84 -0.01
CA THR A 66 16.85 10.79 -1.06
C THR A 66 15.62 11.44 -1.71
N ALA A 67 14.50 10.72 -1.81
CA ALA A 67 13.32 11.20 -2.51
C ALA A 67 12.42 12.10 -1.65
N LEU A 68 12.55 12.05 -0.33
CA LEU A 68 11.74 12.84 0.63
C LEU A 68 12.57 13.89 1.41
N ALA A 69 13.88 13.98 1.16
CA ALA A 69 14.75 15.04 1.70
C ALA A 69 14.51 16.38 0.99
#